data_AF-B0DPI6-F1
#
_entry.id   AF-B0DPI6-F1
#
_cell.length_a   1.000
_cell.length_b   1.000
_cell.length_c   1.000
_cell.angle_alpha   90.00
_cell.angle_beta   90.00
_cell.angle_gamma   90.00
#
_symmetry.space_group_name_H-M   'P 1'
#
loop_
_entity.id
_entity.type
_entity.pdbx_description
1 polymer ?
#
loop_
_entity_poly.entity_id
_entity_poly.type
_entity_poly.pdbx_seq_one_letter_code
_entity_poly.pdbx_strand_id
1 'polypeptide(L)'
;MVLRSPKKMSHTAPNPHSPTKSSSIDEKSTSRASSSPLNHNPNNRLKLICAVPRGRHPAATHGSERHRPCRKSDLAIAAQASEAVAKLFKELSGGDIAFEVDDSLGDGVGGVRFISGSKRITLDNTLDERRCHWKIGCHPRSERSSSVLMRIASFIH
;
A
#
# COMPACT_ATOMS: atom_id res chain seq x y z
N MET A 1 -14.09 -19.30 -59.77
CA MET A 1 -13.59 -19.65 -58.42
C MET A 1 -14.40 -18.88 -57.40
N VAL A 2 -15.24 -19.55 -56.61
CA VAL A 2 -16.13 -18.91 -55.63
C VAL A 2 -15.51 -19.09 -54.24
N LEU A 3 -14.99 -18.01 -53.66
CA LEU A 3 -14.41 -18.01 -52.32
C LEU A 3 -15.55 -17.88 -51.30
N ARG A 4 -15.79 -18.94 -50.53
CA ARG A 4 -16.74 -18.93 -49.40
C ARG A 4 -16.01 -18.46 -48.13
N SER A 5 -16.53 -17.40 -47.52
CA SER A 5 -16.00 -16.84 -46.26
C SER A 5 -16.25 -17.77 -45.06
N PRO A 6 -15.32 -17.83 -44.08
CA PRO A 6 -15.47 -18.69 -42.91
C PRO A 6 -16.49 -18.14 -41.91
N LYS A 7 -17.31 -19.06 -41.39
CA LYS A 7 -18.39 -18.84 -40.43
C LYS A 7 -17.79 -18.61 -39.03
N LYS A 8 -18.01 -17.44 -38.43
CA LYS A 8 -17.62 -17.15 -37.05
C LYS A 8 -18.46 -18.00 -36.09
N MET A 9 -17.81 -18.85 -35.29
CA MET A 9 -18.44 -19.55 -34.16
C MET A 9 -18.21 -18.74 -32.89
N SER A 10 -19.29 -18.21 -32.32
CA SER A 10 -19.27 -17.54 -31.01
C SER A 10 -19.39 -18.59 -29.90
N HIS A 11 -18.31 -18.79 -29.14
CA HIS A 11 -18.34 -19.58 -27.92
C HIS A 11 -18.81 -18.69 -26.75
N THR A 12 -20.07 -18.86 -26.36
CA THR A 12 -20.60 -18.30 -25.11
C THR A 12 -20.18 -19.21 -23.97
N ALA A 13 -19.30 -18.72 -23.10
CA ALA A 13 -18.88 -19.44 -21.89
C ALA A 13 -20.02 -19.49 -20.87
N PRO A 14 -20.25 -20.63 -20.17
CA PRO A 14 -21.22 -20.72 -19.10
C PRO A 14 -20.74 -19.98 -17.84
N ASN A 15 -21.64 -19.18 -17.27
CA ASN A 15 -21.43 -18.35 -16.09
C ASN A 15 -21.58 -19.20 -14.81
N PRO A 16 -20.53 -19.45 -14.02
CA PRO A 16 -20.58 -20.50 -12.99
C PRO A 16 -20.71 -19.92 -11.57
N HIS A 17 -21.65 -19.02 -11.28
CA HIS A 17 -21.91 -18.65 -9.88
C HIS A 17 -23.39 -18.35 -9.61
N SER A 18 -24.14 -19.39 -9.25
CA SER A 18 -25.38 -19.27 -8.50
C SER A 18 -25.08 -19.44 -7.00
N PRO A 19 -25.35 -18.44 -6.13
CA PRO A 19 -25.18 -18.59 -4.70
C PRO A 19 -26.29 -19.48 -4.12
N THR A 20 -25.87 -20.63 -3.59
CA THR A 20 -26.69 -21.53 -2.78
C THR A 20 -27.12 -20.81 -1.50
N LYS A 21 -28.42 -20.63 -1.35
CA LYS A 21 -29.07 -20.25 -0.08
C LYS A 21 -29.17 -21.49 0.81
N SER A 22 -28.41 -21.51 1.87
CA SER A 22 -28.51 -22.41 3.02
C SER A 22 -27.74 -21.71 4.15
N SER A 23 -28.21 -21.54 5.37
CA SER A 23 -29.36 -22.05 6.11
C SER A 23 -29.42 -21.19 7.37
N SER A 24 -30.62 -20.91 7.83
CA SER A 24 -30.89 -20.32 9.16
C SER A 24 -30.25 -21.18 10.25
N ILE A 25 -29.34 -20.59 11.02
CA ILE A 25 -28.93 -21.12 12.32
C ILE A 25 -29.13 -19.99 13.32
N ASP A 26 -30.29 -20.03 13.98
CA ASP A 26 -30.56 -19.32 15.22
C ASP A 26 -29.78 -20.02 16.34
N GLU A 27 -28.58 -19.53 16.66
CA GLU A 27 -27.94 -19.83 17.95
C GLU A 27 -27.80 -18.56 18.78
N LYS A 28 -28.86 -18.32 19.55
CA LYS A 28 -28.90 -17.37 20.65
C LYS A 28 -28.12 -17.93 21.83
N SER A 29 -26.79 -17.91 21.73
CA SER A 29 -25.88 -18.26 22.82
C SER A 29 -25.31 -16.98 23.42
N THR A 30 -26.06 -16.39 24.36
CA THR A 30 -25.64 -15.22 25.15
C THR A 30 -24.60 -15.65 26.18
N SER A 31 -23.39 -15.99 25.76
CA SER A 31 -22.25 -16.06 26.66
C SER A 31 -21.85 -14.63 27.02
N ARG A 32 -22.14 -14.23 28.26
CA ARG A 32 -21.53 -13.05 28.90
C ARG A 32 -20.02 -13.31 28.99
N ALA A 33 -19.30 -13.02 27.92
CA ALA A 33 -17.86 -12.87 27.98
C ALA A 33 -17.60 -11.70 28.93
N SER A 34 -17.01 -12.01 30.08
CA SER A 34 -16.38 -11.03 30.96
C SER A 34 -15.30 -10.32 30.14
N SER A 35 -15.66 -9.21 29.51
CA SER A 35 -14.72 -8.33 28.82
C SER A 35 -13.89 -7.66 29.90
N SER A 36 -12.84 -8.34 30.35
CA SER A 36 -11.77 -7.68 31.09
C SER A 36 -11.36 -6.46 30.27
N PRO A 37 -11.30 -5.26 30.86
CA PRO A 37 -10.97 -4.05 30.11
C PRO A 37 -9.62 -4.28 29.46
N LEU A 38 -9.62 -4.35 28.12
CA LEU A 38 -8.41 -4.49 27.34
C LEU A 38 -7.50 -3.35 27.76
N ASN A 39 -6.41 -3.68 28.47
CA ASN A 39 -5.41 -2.71 28.92
C ASN A 39 -4.75 -2.12 27.68
N HIS A 40 -5.35 -1.06 27.15
CA HIS A 40 -4.86 -0.38 25.97
C HIS A 40 -3.61 0.37 26.36
N ASN A 41 -2.46 -0.22 26.08
CA ASN A 41 -1.19 0.46 26.21
C ASN A 41 -1.18 1.61 25.18
N PRO A 42 -1.17 2.88 25.61
CA PRO A 42 -1.22 4.02 24.69
C PRO A 42 -0.01 4.07 23.74
N ASN A 43 1.07 3.34 24.07
CA ASN A 43 2.26 3.23 23.21
C ASN A 43 2.05 2.35 21.97
N ASN A 44 0.99 1.53 21.92
CA ASN A 44 0.67 0.64 20.79
C ASN A 44 -0.28 1.27 19.76
N ARG A 45 -0.30 2.60 19.68
CA ARG A 45 -1.10 3.33 18.69
C ARG A 45 -0.23 3.64 17.47
N LEU A 46 -0.69 3.26 16.28
CA LEU A 46 -0.05 3.61 15.02
C LEU A 46 -0.95 4.59 14.27
N LYS A 47 -0.38 5.70 13.82
CA LYS A 47 -1.06 6.63 12.95
C LYS A 47 -0.70 6.29 11.50
N LEU A 48 -1.70 5.90 10.73
CA LEU A 48 -1.58 5.62 9.31
C LEU A 48 -1.97 6.87 8.55
N ILE A 49 -1.04 7.43 7.80
CA ILE A 49 -1.31 8.54 6.89
C ILE A 49 -1.26 7.98 5.48
N CYS A 50 -2.37 8.07 4.75
CA CYS A 50 -2.49 7.47 3.43
C CYS A 50 -2.42 8.54 2.34
N ALA A 51 -1.67 8.27 1.27
CA ALA A 51 -1.74 8.98 0.01
C ALA A 51 -2.13 7.95 -1.04
N VAL A 52 -3.00 8.29 -1.97
CA VAL A 52 -3.35 7.37 -3.05
C VAL A 52 -2.94 7.96 -4.39
N PRO A 53 -2.37 7.14 -5.29
CA PRO A 53 -1.91 7.64 -6.58
C PRO A 53 -3.06 8.24 -7.36
N ARG A 54 -2.89 9.49 -7.80
CA ARG A 54 -3.74 10.00 -8.87
C ARG A 54 -3.31 9.33 -10.17
N GLY A 55 -4.26 8.72 -10.87
CA GLY A 55 -4.08 8.38 -12.28
C GLY A 55 -3.54 9.59 -13.03
N ARG A 56 -2.48 9.39 -13.80
CA ARG A 56 -1.69 10.44 -14.48
C ARG A 56 -2.60 11.52 -15.05
N HIS A 57 -2.61 12.70 -14.44
CA HIS A 57 -3.16 13.88 -15.10
C HIS A 57 -2.07 14.46 -16.02
N PRO A 58 -2.43 14.88 -17.25
CA PRO A 58 -1.47 15.46 -18.19
C PRO A 58 -0.84 16.72 -17.60
N ALA A 59 0.46 16.88 -17.90
CA ALA A 59 1.34 17.94 -17.43
C ALA A 59 0.71 19.33 -17.63
N ALA A 60 0.48 20.07 -16.54
CA ALA A 60 0.06 21.45 -16.63
C ALA A 60 0.89 22.32 -15.66
N THR A 61 1.77 23.11 -16.28
CA THR A 61 2.16 24.50 -15.99
C THR A 61 2.36 24.92 -14.53
N HIS A 62 3.60 25.31 -14.25
CA HIS A 62 4.12 25.94 -13.04
C HIS A 62 3.20 27.06 -12.50
N GLY A 63 2.81 26.94 -11.23
CA GLY A 63 2.22 28.04 -10.46
C GLY A 63 1.30 27.57 -9.33
N SER A 64 1.74 27.77 -8.08
CA SER A 64 1.07 27.49 -6.80
C SER A 64 1.00 26.00 -6.39
N GLU A 65 1.79 25.65 -5.37
CA GLU A 65 1.70 24.41 -4.59
C GLU A 65 0.34 24.41 -3.85
N ARG A 66 -0.68 23.87 -4.51
CA ARG A 66 -2.01 23.74 -3.92
C ARG A 66 -2.11 22.37 -3.29
N HIS A 67 -1.95 22.31 -1.97
CA HIS A 67 -2.21 21.14 -1.15
C HIS A 67 -3.59 20.56 -1.53
N ARG A 68 -3.62 19.46 -2.29
CA ARG A 68 -4.90 18.84 -2.67
C ARG A 68 -5.24 17.74 -1.66
N PRO A 69 -6.40 17.82 -0.99
CA PRO A 69 -6.81 16.77 -0.05
C PRO A 69 -6.98 15.42 -0.76
N CYS A 70 -6.75 14.33 -0.03
CA CYS A 70 -7.02 12.97 -0.50
C CYS A 70 -8.50 12.78 -0.89
N ARG A 71 -8.80 11.82 -1.77
CA ARG A 71 -10.19 11.53 -2.14
C ARG A 71 -10.85 10.75 -1.00
N LYS A 72 -12.13 11.00 -0.74
CA LYS A 72 -12.91 10.29 0.28
C LYS A 72 -12.95 8.76 0.04
N SER A 73 -12.85 8.31 -1.20
CA SER A 73 -12.76 6.90 -1.57
C SER A 73 -11.52 6.21 -1.00
N ASP A 74 -10.42 6.96 -0.91
CA ASP A 74 -9.10 6.44 -0.58
C ASP A 74 -8.96 6.23 0.92
N LEU A 75 -9.59 7.12 1.71
CA LEU A 75 -9.78 6.96 3.15
C LEU A 75 -10.52 5.67 3.50
N ALA A 76 -11.59 5.34 2.75
CA ALA A 76 -12.36 4.12 3.00
C ALA A 76 -11.53 2.85 2.76
N ILE A 77 -10.73 2.82 1.70
CA ILE A 77 -9.83 1.70 1.40
C ILE A 77 -8.73 1.61 2.45
N ALA A 78 -8.14 2.75 2.85
CA ALA A 78 -7.11 2.79 3.89
C ALA A 78 -7.64 2.30 5.25
N ALA A 79 -8.87 2.66 5.61
CA ALA A 79 -9.53 2.18 6.82
C ALA A 79 -9.73 0.66 6.78
N GLN A 80 -10.27 0.11 5.69
CA GLN A 80 -10.45 -1.34 5.54
C GLN A 80 -9.12 -2.10 5.58
N ALA A 81 -8.09 -1.58 4.91
CA ALA A 81 -6.75 -2.17 4.94
C ALA A 81 -6.15 -2.14 6.36
N SER A 82 -6.35 -1.04 7.10
CA SER A 82 -5.85 -0.92 8.48
C SER A 82 -6.49 -1.93 9.42
N GLU A 83 -7.79 -2.23 9.24
CA GLU A 83 -8.48 -3.24 10.04
C GLU A 83 -7.96 -4.66 9.74
N ALA A 84 -7.73 -4.98 8.47
CA ALA A 84 -7.14 -6.26 8.08
C ALA A 84 -5.72 -6.43 8.66
N VAL A 85 -4.91 -5.37 8.63
CA VAL A 85 -3.56 -5.38 9.22
C VAL A 85 -3.61 -5.53 10.74
N ALA A 86 -4.57 -4.91 11.42
CA ALA A 86 -4.75 -5.09 12.88
C ALA A 86 -5.01 -6.55 13.24
N LYS A 87 -5.88 -7.22 12.48
CA LYS A 87 -6.19 -8.66 12.67
C LYS A 87 -4.95 -9.52 12.44
N LEU A 88 -4.26 -9.32 11.32
CA LEU A 88 -3.03 -10.05 11.00
C LEU A 88 -1.94 -9.83 12.06
N PHE A 89 -1.76 -8.61 12.54
CA PHE A 89 -0.77 -8.35 13.58
C PHE A 89 -1.11 -9.06 14.89
N LYS A 90 -2.40 -9.09 15.27
CA LYS A 90 -2.86 -9.82 16.44
C LYS A 90 -2.60 -11.32 16.32
N GLU A 91 -2.84 -11.89 15.15
CA GLU A 91 -2.54 -13.31 14.88
C GLU A 91 -1.04 -13.61 14.95
N LEU A 92 -0.19 -12.71 14.43
CA LEU A 92 1.26 -12.92 14.37
C LEU A 92 1.98 -12.65 15.70
N SER A 93 1.59 -11.60 16.41
CA SER A 93 2.32 -11.09 17.58
C SER A 93 1.57 -11.28 18.90
N GLY A 94 0.27 -11.62 18.86
CA GLY A 94 -0.59 -11.67 20.05
C GLY A 94 -0.92 -10.30 20.65
N GLY A 95 -0.46 -9.21 20.04
CA GLY A 95 -0.67 -7.84 20.50
C GLY A 95 -1.82 -7.15 19.77
N ASP A 96 -2.50 -6.23 20.45
CA ASP A 96 -3.49 -5.34 19.83
C ASP A 96 -2.83 -4.02 19.40
N ILE A 97 -3.20 -3.53 18.22
CA ILE A 97 -2.81 -2.23 17.67
C ILE A 97 -4.06 -1.44 17.30
N ALA A 98 -4.08 -0.15 17.65
CA ALA A 98 -5.07 0.79 17.15
C ALA A 98 -4.50 1.64 16.01
N PHE A 99 -5.24 1.73 14.91
CA PHE A 99 -4.91 2.59 13.77
C PHE A 99 -5.75 3.86 13.75
N GLU A 100 -5.11 4.99 13.51
CA GLU A 100 -5.78 6.26 13.20
C GLU A 100 -5.43 6.63 11.76
N VAL A 101 -6.44 6.74 10.90
CA VAL A 101 -6.25 7.09 9.48
C VAL A 101 -6.41 8.59 9.29
N ASP A 102 -5.40 9.22 8.71
CA ASP A 102 -5.37 10.66 8.41
C ASP A 102 -5.25 10.89 6.89
N ASP A 103 -5.98 11.87 6.36
CA ASP A 103 -5.95 12.30 4.96
C ASP A 103 -4.98 13.45 4.70
N SER A 104 -4.27 13.92 5.72
CA SER A 104 -3.38 15.08 5.66
C SER A 104 -2.07 14.88 4.87
N LEU A 105 -1.96 13.85 4.00
CA LEU A 105 -0.74 13.65 3.22
C LEU A 105 -0.69 14.65 2.05
N GLY A 106 0.48 15.24 1.82
CA GLY A 106 0.71 16.22 0.73
C GLY A 106 0.54 15.61 -0.67
N ASP A 107 0.84 16.39 -1.72
CA ASP A 107 0.58 16.08 -3.14
C ASP A 107 1.36 14.88 -3.75
N GLY A 108 1.74 13.89 -2.95
CA GLY A 108 2.48 12.71 -3.38
C GLY A 108 1.71 11.81 -4.35
N VAL A 109 2.46 11.02 -5.12
CA VAL A 109 1.92 10.09 -6.14
C VAL A 109 1.34 8.81 -5.50
N GLY A 110 1.03 8.83 -4.20
CA GLY A 110 0.43 7.74 -3.46
C GLY A 110 1.38 6.94 -2.57
N GLY A 111 0.83 5.94 -1.88
CA GLY A 111 1.48 5.09 -0.89
C GLY A 111 1.10 5.45 0.55
N VAL A 112 1.81 4.87 1.53
CA VAL A 112 1.42 5.00 2.95
C VAL A 112 2.59 5.45 3.79
N ARG A 113 2.34 6.34 4.75
CA ARG A 113 3.29 6.76 5.77
C ARG A 113 2.75 6.32 7.13
N PHE A 114 3.50 5.47 7.82
CA PHE A 114 3.18 5.08 9.18
C PHE A 114 3.97 5.94 10.15
N ILE A 115 3.28 6.52 11.13
CA ILE A 115 3.88 7.26 12.23
C ILE A 115 3.53 6.53 13.51
N SER A 116 4.54 6.15 14.29
CA SER A 116 4.30 5.61 15.63
C SER A 116 3.56 6.64 16.49
N GLY A 117 2.73 6.21 17.45
CA GLY A 117 2.10 7.10 18.42
C GLY A 117 3.09 7.96 19.19
N SER A 118 4.32 7.46 19.38
CA SER A 118 5.46 8.21 19.96
C SER A 118 6.08 9.25 19.02
N LYS A 119 5.72 9.22 17.73
CA LYS A 119 6.27 10.03 16.63
C LYS A 119 7.79 9.90 16.40
N ARG A 120 8.46 8.96 17.07
CA ARG A 120 9.91 8.74 16.93
C ARG A 120 10.28 7.97 15.68
N ILE A 121 9.42 7.03 15.28
CA ILE A 121 9.63 6.17 14.12
C ILE A 121 8.60 6.54 13.07
N THR A 122 9.10 6.90 11.88
CA THR A 122 8.28 7.15 10.69
C THR A 122 8.73 6.19 9.61
N LEU A 123 7.81 5.38 9.11
CA LEU A 123 8.03 4.52 7.95
C LEU A 123 7.30 5.15 6.78
N ASP A 124 8.06 5.76 5.87
CA ASP A 124 7.53 6.31 4.65
C ASP A 124 7.64 5.28 3.53
N ASN A 125 6.49 4.83 3.05
CA ASN A 125 6.36 3.89 1.95
C ASN A 125 5.56 4.52 0.80
N THR A 126 5.67 5.83 0.66
CA THR A 126 5.16 6.54 -0.52
C THR A 126 5.88 6.11 -1.79
N LEU A 127 5.20 6.19 -2.92
CA LEU A 127 5.77 5.86 -4.22
C LEU A 127 6.91 6.80 -4.59
N ASP A 128 6.88 8.05 -4.12
CA ASP A 128 7.94 9.03 -4.35
C ASP A 128 9.25 8.59 -3.67
N GLU A 129 9.18 8.14 -2.42
CA GLU A 129 10.34 7.57 -1.72
C GLU A 129 10.85 6.30 -2.39
N ARG A 130 9.95 5.37 -2.78
CA ARG A 130 10.35 4.17 -3.52
C ARG A 130 11.01 4.50 -4.86
N ARG A 131 10.47 5.48 -5.59
CA ARG A 131 11.01 5.94 -6.86
C ARG A 131 12.36 6.63 -6.68
N CYS A 132 12.53 7.39 -5.60
CA CYS A 132 13.79 8.03 -5.24
C CYS A 132 14.85 7.00 -4.89
N HIS A 133 14.53 6.06 -3.99
CA HIS A 133 15.42 4.96 -3.60
C HIS A 133 15.84 4.13 -4.81
N TRP A 134 14.88 3.78 -5.69
CA TRP A 134 15.20 3.05 -6.91
C TRP A 134 16.13 3.84 -7.83
N LYS A 135 15.96 5.16 -7.98
CA LYS A 135 16.91 5.99 -8.74
C LYS A 135 18.31 6.02 -8.13
N ILE A 136 18.42 6.08 -6.82
CA ILE A 136 19.72 6.13 -6.12
C ILE A 136 20.44 4.77 -6.21
N GLY A 137 19.70 3.67 -6.07
CA GLY A 137 20.24 2.30 -6.19
C GLY A 137 20.45 1.82 -7.63
N CYS A 138 19.72 2.37 -8.60
CA CYS A 138 19.87 2.09 -10.03
C CYS A 138 20.75 3.09 -10.77
N HIS A 139 21.44 4.00 -10.08
CA HIS A 139 22.64 4.54 -10.67
C HIS A 139 23.60 3.34 -10.82
N PRO A 140 23.92 2.91 -12.06
CA PRO A 140 24.89 1.87 -12.22
C PRO A 140 26.12 2.33 -11.46
N ARG A 141 26.65 1.46 -10.60
CA ARG A 141 27.96 1.61 -9.98
C ARG A 141 29.05 1.46 -11.06
N SER A 142 28.81 2.00 -12.26
CA SER A 142 29.74 2.04 -13.37
C SER A 142 30.66 3.24 -13.15
N GLU A 143 31.96 2.94 -13.23
CA GLU A 143 33.03 3.91 -13.52
C GLU A 143 33.61 4.75 -12.37
N ARG A 144 33.62 4.24 -11.14
CA ARG A 144 34.68 4.65 -10.18
C ARG A 144 35.64 3.54 -9.77
N SER A 145 35.59 2.38 -10.41
CA SER A 145 36.51 1.27 -10.14
C SER A 145 37.67 1.14 -11.13
N SER A 146 37.69 1.92 -12.22
CA SER A 146 38.77 1.88 -13.21
C SER A 146 39.94 2.84 -12.89
N SER A 147 39.73 3.91 -12.12
CA SER A 147 40.81 4.85 -11.79
C SER A 147 41.68 4.43 -10.59
N VAL A 148 41.17 3.58 -9.68
CA VAL A 148 41.95 3.06 -8.54
C VAL A 148 42.85 1.90 -8.98
N LEU A 149 42.37 1.03 -9.86
CA LEU A 149 43.18 -0.06 -10.43
C LEU A 149 44.28 0.48 -11.37
N MET A 150 44.03 1.58 -12.10
CA MET A 150 45.06 2.23 -12.92
C MET A 150 46.16 2.93 -12.10
N ARG A 151 45.90 3.34 -10.85
CA ARG A 151 46.93 3.97 -10.00
C ARG A 151 47.87 2.97 -9.34
N ILE A 152 47.46 1.71 -9.17
CA ILE A 152 48.32 0.65 -8.62
C ILE A 152 49.29 0.13 -9.70
N ALA A 153 48.87 0.09 -10.97
CA ALA A 153 49.73 -0.34 -12.07
C ALA A 153 50.90 0.61 -12.35
N SER A 154 50.80 1.89 -11.99
CA SER A 154 51.89 2.87 -12.16
C SER A 154 52.97 2.84 -11.07
N PHE A 155 52.88 1.95 -10.07
CA PHE A 155 53.85 1.86 -8.98
C PHE A 155 54.83 0.68 -9.13
N ILE A 156 54.74 -0.10 -10.22
CA ILE A 156 55.51 -1.34 -10.45
C ILE A 156 56.49 -1.20 -11.64
N HIS A 157 56.57 -0.03 -12.28
CA HIS A 157 57.59 0.32 -13.27
C HIS A 157 58.24 1.65 -12.88
#